data_AF-A0A349X318-F1
#
_entry.id   AF-A0A349X318-F1
#
_cell.length_a   1.000
_cell.length_b   1.000
_cell.length_c   1.000
_cell.angle_alpha   90.00
_cell.angle_beta   90.00
_cell.angle_gamma   90.00
#
_symmetry.space_group_name_H-M   'P 1'
#
loop_
_entity.id
_entity.type
_entity.pdbx_description
1 polymer ?
#
loop_
_entity_poly.entity_id
_entity_poly.type
_entity_poly.pdbx_seq_one_letter_code
_entity_poly.pdbx_strand_id
1 'polypeptide(L)' 'MVAKSGKHVGDEAIQIHGGMGITDELDVGHYVKRLLMINLLFGSGDFFQDQFNQLAYA' A
#
# COMPACT_ATOMS: atom_id res chain seq x y z
N MET A 1 -8.14 -1.80 -6.74
CA MET A 1 -8.44 -2.41 -5.41
C MET A 1 -7.19 -2.76 -4.59
N VAL A 2 -6.18 -3.45 -5.15
CA VAL A 2 -4.99 -3.91 -4.39
C VAL A 2 -4.25 -2.76 -3.67
N ALA A 3 -3.99 -1.65 -4.35
CA ALA A 3 -3.28 -0.51 -3.73
C ALA A 3 -4.00 0.05 -2.49
N LYS A 4 -5.33 0.23 -2.58
CA LYS A 4 -6.17 0.71 -1.49
C LYS A 4 -6.16 -0.27 -0.31
N SER A 5 -6.39 -1.56 -0.58
CA SER A 5 -6.41 -2.59 0.45
C SER A 5 -5.04 -2.77 1.12
N GLY A 6 -3.95 -2.73 0.34
CA GLY A 6 -2.60 -2.80 0.88
C GLY A 6 -2.30 -1.65 1.83
N LYS A 7 -2.60 -0.41 1.44
CA LYS A 7 -2.44 0.75 2.33
C LYS A 7 -3.22 0.58 3.63
N HIS A 8 -4.48 0.17 3.55
CA HIS A 8 -5.34 -0.02 4.71
C HIS A 8 -4.75 -1.05 5.70
N VAL A 9 -4.33 -2.22 5.21
CA VAL A 9 -3.66 -3.25 6.04
C VAL A 9 -2.37 -2.72 6.64
N GLY A 10 -1.58 -1.96 5.88
CA GLY A 10 -0.36 -1.33 6.38
C GLY A 10 -0.62 -0.34 7.51
N ASP A 11 -1.64 0.52 7.37
CA ASP A 11 -2.01 1.50 8.39
C ASP A 11 -2.48 0.80 9.69
N GLU A 12 -3.30 -0.24 9.59
CA GLU A 12 -3.74 -1.03 10.75
C GLU A 12 -2.58 -1.78 11.42
N ALA A 13 -1.66 -2.33 10.61
CA ALA A 13 -0.46 -2.99 11.12
C ALA A 13 0.39 -2.02 11.93
N ILE A 14 0.64 -0.80 11.45
CA ILE A 14 1.34 0.24 12.22
C ILE A 14 0.59 0.57 13.51
N GLN A 15 -0.73 0.76 13.43
CA GLN A 15 -1.56 1.14 14.57
C GLN A 15 -1.50 0.12 15.72
N ILE A 16 -1.49 -1.19 15.42
CA ILE A 16 -1.39 -2.26 16.43
C ILE A 16 -0.03 -2.25 17.14
N HIS A 17 1.03 -1.84 16.45
CA HIS A 17 2.39 -1.77 17.01
C HIS A 17 2.70 -0.42 17.68
N GLY A 18 1.84 0.59 17.48
CA GLY A 18 2.03 1.94 18.01
C GLY A 18 3.31 2.58 17.49
N GLY A 19 3.98 3.37 18.34
CA GLY A 19 5.21 4.07 17.98
C GLY A 19 6.36 3.15 17.55
N MET A 20 6.40 1.90 18.02
CA MET A 20 7.43 0.93 17.59
C MET A 20 7.22 0.43 16.16
N GLY A 21 6.02 0.54 15.60
CA GLY A 21 5.75 0.09 14.23
C GLY A 21 6.41 0.96 13.15
N ILE A 22 6.76 2.21 13.48
CA ILE A 22 7.36 3.16 12.54
C ILE A 22 8.88 3.25 12.64
N THR A 23 9.48 2.58 13.62
CA THR A 23 10.92 2.57 13.86
C THR A 23 11.57 1.35 13.17
N ASP A 24 12.87 1.14 13.36
CA ASP A 24 13.62 0.05 12.68
C ASP A 24 13.81 -1.20 13.58
N GLU A 25 13.16 -1.22 14.75
CA GLU A 25 13.20 -2.29 15.74
C GLU A 25 12.29 -3.47 15.37
N LEU A 26 11.32 -3.26 14.49
CA LEU A 26 10.34 -4.27 14.06
C LEU A 26 10.26 -4.33 12.53
N ASP A 27 10.17 -5.55 11.99
CA ASP A 27 10.06 -5.79 10.54
C ASP A 27 8.82 -5.15 9.91
N VAL A 28 7.75 -4.91 10.69
CA VAL A 28 6.49 -4.32 10.21
C VAL A 28 6.72 -2.97 9.52
N GLY A 29 7.62 -2.15 10.04
CA GLY A 29 7.97 -0.86 9.43
C GLY A 29 8.58 -1.03 8.04
N HIS A 30 9.44 -2.03 7.86
CA HIS A 30 10.03 -2.36 6.56
C HIS A 30 8.99 -2.90 5.58
N TYR A 31 8.07 -3.76 6.01
CA TYR A 31 7.01 -4.28 5.16
C TYR A 31 6.06 -3.18 4.68
N VAL A 32 5.68 -2.25 5.56
CA VAL A 32 4.82 -1.12 5.19
C VAL A 32 5.52 -0.19 4.20
N LYS A 33 6.80 0.16 4.43
CA LYS A 33 7.64 0.93 3.49
C LYS A 33 7.70 0.25 2.12
N ARG A 34 7.92 -1.07 2.08
CA ARG A 34 7.95 -1.85 0.82
C ARG A 34 6.60 -1.86 0.12
N LEU A 35 5.51 -2.01 0.85
CA LEU A 35 4.16 -2.00 0.30
C LEU A 35 3.80 -0.65 -0.33
N LEU A 36 4.21 0.45 0.29
CA LEU A 36 4.12 1.80 -0.28
C LEU A 36 4.87 1.92 -1.61
N MET A 37 6.09 1.37 -1.69
CA MET A 37 6.86 1.38 -2.95
C MET A 37 6.19 0.54 -4.03
N ILE A 38 5.67 -0.64 -3.69
CA ILE A 38 4.93 -1.49 -4.63
C ILE A 38 3.70 -0.76 -5.18
N ASN A 39 2.97 -0.01 -4.33
CA ASN A 39 1.78 0.74 -4.74
C ASN A 39 2.06 1.89 -5.72
N LEU A 40 3.31 2.34 -5.81
CA LEU A 40 3.74 3.41 -6.73
C LEU A 40 4.52 2.86 -7.93
N LEU A 41 4.85 1.58 -7.92
CA LEU A 41 5.65 0.96 -8.97
C LEU A 41 4.83 0.87 -10.26
N PHE A 42 5.35 1.45 -11.33
CA PHE A 42 4.73 1.53 -12.66
C PHE A 42 3.46 2.39 -12.78
N GLY A 43 3.05 3.07 -11.71
CA GLY A 43 1.86 3.90 -11.69
C GLY A 43 1.19 3.93 -10.32
N SER A 44 0.30 4.90 -10.09
CA SER A 44 -0.51 4.95 -8.87
C SER A 44 -1.66 3.94 -8.93
N GLY A 45 -2.27 3.66 -7.78
CA GLY A 45 -3.49 2.86 -7.72
C GLY A 45 -4.63 3.41 -8.59
N ASP A 46 -4.75 4.74 -8.67
CA ASP A 46 -5.76 5.41 -9.50
C ASP A 46 -5.44 5.25 -10.99
N PHE A 47 -4.18 5.38 -11.38
CA PHE A 47 -3.74 5.16 -12.77
C PHE A 47 -4.10 3.76 -13.27
N PHE A 48 -3.84 2.73 -12.47
CA PHE A 48 -4.23 1.36 -12.82
C PHE A 48 -5.74 1.14 -12.80
N GLN A 49 -6.47 1.83 -11.91
CA GLN A 49 -7.92 1.77 -11.88
C GLN A 49 -8.53 2.37 -13.14
N ASP A 50 -7.99 3.49 -13.62
CA ASP A 50 -8.41 4.14 -14.86
C ASP A 50 -8.12 3.27 -16.08
N GLN A 51 -6.91 2.69 -16.17
CA GLN A 51 -6.58 1.73 -17.25
C GLN A 51 -7.52 0.53 -17.26
N PHE A 52 -7.82 -0.05 -16.09
CA PHE A 52 -8.76 -1.15 -15.99
C PHE A 52 -10.15 -0.74 -16.45
N ASN A 53 -10.63 0.44 -16.03
CA ASN A 53 -11.94 0.95 -16.44
C ASN A 53 -12.01 1.17 -17.96
N GLN A 54 -10.97 1.72 -18.57
CA GLN A 54 -10.89 1.87 -20.03
C GLN A 54 -10.93 0.52 -20.75
N LEU A 55 -10.25 -0.50 -20.24
CA LEU A 55 -10.25 -1.83 -20.85
C LEU A 55 -11.59 -2.58 -20.65
N ALA A 56 -12.20 -2.44 -19.48
CA ALA A 56 -13.39 -3.21 -19.10
C ALA A 56 -14.71 -2.58 -19.58
N TYR A 57 -14.74 -1.27 -19.80
CA TYR A 57 -15.93 -0.52 -20.20
C TYR A 57 -15.78 0.22 -21.54
N ALA A 58 -14.77 -0.12 -22.35
CA ALA A 58 -14.75 0.21 -23.77
C ALA A 58 -15.77 -0.62 -24.56
#